data_AF-J0W4T3-F1
#
_entry.id   AF-J0W4T3-F1
#
_cell.length_a   1.000
_cell.length_b   1.000
_cell.length_c   1.000
_cell.angle_alpha   90.00
_cell.angle_beta   90.00
_cell.angle_gamma   90.00
#
_symmetry.space_group_name_H-M   'P 1'
#
loop_
_entity.id
_entity.type
_entity.pdbx_description
1 polymer ?
#
loop_
_entity_poly.entity_id
_entity_poly.type
_entity_poly.pdbx_seq_one_letter_code
_entity_poly.pdbx_strand_id
1 'polypeptide(L)'
;MLLPQKLHFLFSCARSFAMGIKAVTTSLPDQLDAIFGPCLPAGQPVKPQEFQLRPASVQKLEHDTAPVLKQYLDTATTGLLLSGAVHRVHPILWLVDHAGDVWFAVEEVVSEETGELLYTMARGSHIPSGHVKLGHPSLLISTTNKSARIGGEIKYFPATQTWKISNRSGRYGTRPHQTEAHLQAVAERFSEFGIELTPNFWTP
;
A
#
# COMPACT_ATOMS: atom_id res chain seq x y z
N MET A 1 43.32 -35.22 35.99
CA MET A 1 42.60 -35.95 37.05
C MET A 1 41.23 -35.27 37.15
N LEU A 2 40.08 -35.75 36.68
CA LEU A 2 39.56 -37.04 36.22
C LEU A 2 38.47 -36.76 35.16
N LEU A 3 38.46 -37.52 34.06
CA LEU A 3 37.34 -37.70 33.14
C LEU A 3 36.37 -38.74 33.74
N PRO A 4 35.06 -38.59 33.51
CA PRO A 4 34.26 -39.76 33.09
C PRO A 4 33.14 -39.33 32.09
N GLN A 5 32.44 -40.16 31.33
CA GLN A 5 32.50 -41.57 30.93
C GLN A 5 31.58 -41.67 29.70
N LYS A 6 31.92 -42.55 28.77
CA LYS A 6 31.10 -42.94 27.62
C LYS A 6 29.83 -43.66 28.07
N LEU A 7 28.68 -43.34 27.47
CA LEU A 7 27.52 -44.24 27.44
C LEU A 7 27.10 -44.47 25.98
N HIS A 8 27.26 -45.71 25.52
CA HIS A 8 26.68 -46.24 24.29
C HIS A 8 25.22 -46.63 24.57
N PHE A 9 24.28 -46.17 23.77
CA PHE A 9 22.98 -46.81 23.59
C PHE A 9 22.71 -46.98 22.10
N LEU A 10 22.64 -48.25 21.69
CA LEU A 10 22.06 -48.70 20.44
C LEU A 10 20.55 -48.83 20.66
N PHE A 11 19.74 -48.16 19.83
CA PHE A 11 18.38 -48.61 19.56
C PHE A 11 18.08 -48.54 18.06
N SER A 12 17.44 -49.62 17.65
CA SER A 12 17.14 -50.07 16.30
C SER A 12 15.79 -49.54 15.83
N CYS A 13 15.68 -49.38 14.50
CA CYS A 13 14.47 -49.55 13.69
C CYS A 13 13.26 -48.63 13.98
N ALA A 14 13.15 -47.56 13.18
CA ALA A 14 11.84 -47.06 12.75
C ALA A 14 11.85 -46.89 11.24
N ARG A 15 10.92 -47.60 10.59
CA ARG A 15 10.70 -47.65 9.14
C ARG A 15 10.40 -46.25 8.60
N SER A 16 11.14 -45.85 7.58
CA SER A 16 10.87 -44.64 6.80
C SER A 16 9.59 -44.83 5.98
N PHE A 17 8.50 -44.22 6.42
CA PHE A 17 7.28 -44.08 5.62
C PHE A 17 7.46 -42.85 4.73
N ALA A 18 8.02 -43.04 3.53
CA ALA A 18 8.14 -42.00 2.53
C ALA A 18 6.76 -41.69 1.92
N MET A 19 5.93 -40.93 2.66
CA MET A 19 4.78 -40.25 2.08
C MET A 19 5.32 -39.07 1.26
N GLY A 20 5.33 -39.23 -0.06
CA GLY A 20 5.69 -38.18 -1.00
C GLY A 20 4.68 -37.04 -0.99
N ILE A 21 4.77 -36.16 0.01
CA ILE A 21 4.16 -34.83 -0.06
C ILE A 21 5.02 -34.04 -1.04
N LYS A 22 4.57 -33.96 -2.31
CA LYS A 22 5.11 -32.98 -3.24
C LYS A 22 4.77 -31.60 -2.66
N ALA A 23 5.77 -30.90 -2.12
CA ALA A 23 5.63 -29.52 -1.74
C ALA A 23 5.20 -28.74 -3.00
N VAL A 24 3.96 -28.24 -3.01
CA VAL A 24 3.49 -27.34 -4.05
C VAL A 24 4.17 -26.01 -3.80
N THR A 25 5.29 -25.76 -4.49
CA THR A 25 5.90 -24.43 -4.55
C THR A 25 5.03 -23.56 -5.43
N THR A 26 4.13 -22.80 -4.82
CA THR A 26 3.38 -21.73 -5.50
C THR A 26 4.36 -20.68 -6.01
N SER A 27 4.15 -20.17 -7.23
CA SER A 27 5.02 -19.13 -7.78
C SER A 27 4.87 -17.81 -7.00
N LEU A 28 5.88 -16.94 -7.02
CA LEU A 28 5.81 -15.62 -6.35
C LEU A 28 4.58 -14.79 -6.81
N PRO A 29 4.23 -14.74 -8.12
CA PRO A 29 2.97 -14.12 -8.56
C PRO A 29 1.73 -14.69 -7.87
N ASP A 30 1.60 -16.01 -7.76
CA ASP A 30 0.45 -16.66 -7.11
C ASP A 30 0.35 -16.29 -5.62
N GLN A 31 1.49 -16.16 -4.95
CA GLN A 31 1.53 -15.74 -3.55
C GLN A 31 1.06 -14.30 -3.39
N LEU A 32 1.55 -13.39 -4.23
CA LEU A 32 1.13 -11.99 -4.18
C LEU A 32 -0.33 -11.80 -4.59
N ASP A 33 -0.84 -12.62 -5.52
CA ASP A 33 -2.25 -12.63 -5.90
C ASP A 33 -3.14 -13.07 -4.74
N ALA A 34 -2.70 -14.05 -3.95
CA ALA A 34 -3.42 -14.48 -2.74
C ALA A 34 -3.40 -13.41 -1.63
N ILE A 35 -2.30 -12.65 -1.50
CA ILE A 35 -2.13 -11.65 -0.43
C ILE A 35 -2.83 -10.33 -0.78
N PHE A 36 -2.62 -9.82 -1.99
CA PHE A 36 -3.05 -8.46 -2.39
C PHE A 36 -4.08 -8.45 -3.53
N GLY A 37 -4.43 -9.61 -4.08
CA GLY A 37 -5.20 -9.73 -5.30
C GLY A 37 -4.34 -9.70 -6.57
N PRO A 38 -4.90 -10.15 -7.71
CA PRO A 38 -4.24 -10.15 -9.01
C PRO A 38 -3.87 -8.73 -9.46
N CYS A 39 -2.73 -8.62 -10.14
CA CYS A 39 -2.31 -7.37 -10.77
C CYS A 39 -3.08 -7.17 -12.08
N LEU A 40 -4.07 -6.26 -12.06
CA LEU A 40 -4.94 -5.99 -13.21
C LEU A 40 -4.85 -4.53 -13.67
N PRO A 41 -5.23 -4.23 -14.93
CA PRO A 41 -5.40 -2.86 -15.42
C PRO A 41 -6.38 -2.05 -14.57
N ALA A 42 -6.24 -0.73 -14.57
CA ALA A 42 -7.18 0.17 -13.88
C ALA A 42 -8.64 -0.12 -14.31
N GLY A 43 -9.56 -0.15 -13.35
CA GLY A 43 -10.98 -0.41 -13.60
C GLY A 43 -11.72 0.75 -14.30
N GLN A 44 -11.05 1.89 -14.49
CA GLN A 44 -11.51 3.07 -15.21
C GLN A 44 -10.38 3.60 -16.09
N PRO A 45 -10.67 4.36 -17.16
CA PRO A 45 -9.65 4.90 -18.04
C PRO A 45 -8.57 5.69 -17.28
N VAL A 46 -7.31 5.39 -17.58
CA VAL A 46 -6.16 6.16 -17.10
C VAL A 46 -5.97 7.37 -18.00
N LYS A 47 -5.80 8.55 -17.42
CA LYS A 47 -5.67 9.79 -18.21
C LYS A 47 -4.26 9.94 -18.77
N PRO A 48 -4.06 10.61 -19.92
CA PRO A 48 -2.74 10.76 -20.55
C PRO A 48 -1.66 11.31 -19.61
N GLN A 49 -1.98 12.33 -18.82
CA GLN A 49 -1.04 12.91 -17.86
C GLN A 49 -0.59 11.92 -16.79
N GLU A 50 -1.39 10.90 -16.45
CA GLU A 50 -1.02 9.91 -15.45
C GLU A 50 0.02 8.90 -15.97
N PHE A 51 0.26 8.86 -17.28
CA PHE A 51 1.37 8.12 -17.90
C PHE A 51 2.66 8.92 -18.00
N GLN A 52 2.56 10.25 -18.01
CA GLN A 52 3.68 11.16 -18.30
C GLN A 52 4.22 11.85 -17.05
N LEU A 53 3.33 12.14 -16.10
CA LEU A 53 3.64 12.92 -14.91
C LEU A 53 3.59 12.06 -13.65
N ARG A 54 4.46 12.40 -12.70
CA ARG A 54 4.64 11.72 -11.44
C ARG A 54 4.43 12.73 -10.31
N PRO A 55 3.67 12.40 -9.24
CA PRO A 55 3.50 13.30 -8.12
C PRO A 55 4.86 13.59 -7.48
N ALA A 56 5.11 14.84 -7.07
CA ALA A 56 6.35 15.22 -6.42
C ALA A 56 6.51 14.55 -5.04
N SER A 57 5.41 14.24 -4.37
CA SER A 57 5.39 13.58 -3.06
C SER A 57 5.47 12.06 -3.10
N VAL A 58 5.50 11.44 -4.29
CA VAL A 58 5.41 9.98 -4.37
C VAL A 58 6.65 9.29 -3.85
N GLN A 59 6.43 8.34 -2.96
CA GLN A 59 7.47 7.54 -2.34
C GLN A 59 7.03 6.07 -2.28
N LYS A 60 8.00 5.17 -2.24
CA LYS A 60 7.80 3.75 -1.93
C LYS A 60 7.82 3.60 -0.41
N LEU A 61 6.98 2.74 0.15
CA LEU A 61 7.03 2.36 1.57
C LEU A 61 8.20 1.39 1.78
N GLU A 62 9.28 1.87 2.39
CA GLU A 62 10.48 1.10 2.66
C GLU A 62 11.20 1.65 3.90
N HIS A 63 12.33 1.04 4.27
CA HIS A 63 13.03 1.33 5.51
C HIS A 63 13.35 2.83 5.72
N ASP A 64 13.65 3.56 4.66
CA ASP A 64 14.09 4.96 4.76
C ASP A 64 12.92 5.95 4.73
N THR A 65 11.83 5.62 4.04
CA THR A 65 10.67 6.49 3.87
C THR A 65 9.59 6.25 4.93
N ALA A 66 9.45 5.02 5.42
CA ALA A 66 8.41 4.65 6.37
C ALA A 66 8.55 5.38 7.72
N PRO A 67 9.75 5.54 8.33
CA PRO A 67 9.89 6.32 9.56
C PRO A 67 9.47 7.79 9.38
N VAL A 68 9.77 8.38 8.22
CA VAL A 68 9.41 9.77 7.92
C VAL A 68 7.90 9.90 7.70
N LEU A 69 7.27 8.94 6.99
CA LEU A 69 5.82 8.87 6.88
C LEU A 69 5.18 8.73 8.27
N LYS A 70 5.69 7.85 9.13
CA LYS A 70 5.20 7.69 10.50
C LYS A 70 5.23 9.01 11.28
N GLN A 71 6.37 9.71 11.25
CA GLN A 71 6.51 11.02 11.89
C GLN A 71 5.48 12.03 11.36
N TYR A 72 5.27 12.06 10.04
CA TYR A 72 4.25 12.90 9.41
C TYR A 72 2.84 12.56 9.92
N LEU A 73 2.48 11.28 10.00
CA LEU A 73 1.17 10.83 10.50
C LEU A 73 0.98 11.15 12.00
N ASP A 74 2.04 11.02 12.80
CA ASP A 74 2.03 11.34 14.24
C ASP A 74 1.78 12.85 14.49
N THR A 75 2.05 13.74 13.52
CA THR A 75 1.70 15.16 13.66
C THR A 75 0.19 15.40 13.79
N ALA A 76 -0.65 14.48 13.33
CA ALA A 76 -2.10 14.57 13.48
C ALA A 76 -2.57 14.28 14.91
N THR A 77 -1.83 13.47 15.66
CA THR A 77 -2.21 12.94 16.99
C THR A 77 -1.48 13.65 18.14
N THR A 78 -0.41 14.38 17.86
CA THR A 78 0.41 15.10 18.85
C THR A 78 -0.17 16.45 19.32
N GLY A 79 -1.38 16.81 18.89
CA GLY A 79 -2.13 17.95 19.42
C GLY A 79 -1.97 19.27 18.66
N LEU A 80 -1.12 19.34 17.61
CA LEU A 80 -1.04 20.53 16.77
C LEU A 80 -2.27 20.62 15.84
N LEU A 81 -3.14 21.61 16.09
CA LEU A 81 -4.40 21.78 15.35
C LEU A 81 -4.21 21.99 13.85
N LEU A 82 -3.12 22.63 13.43
CA LEU A 82 -2.84 22.89 12.02
C LEU A 82 -2.66 21.59 11.22
N SER A 83 -1.81 20.68 11.70
CA SER A 83 -1.62 19.37 11.08
C SER A 83 -2.93 18.60 11.04
N GLY A 84 -3.67 18.58 12.15
CA GLY A 84 -4.98 17.96 12.22
C GLY A 84 -5.98 18.51 11.18
N ALA A 85 -5.93 19.81 10.86
CA ALA A 85 -6.78 20.41 9.82
C ALA A 85 -6.39 19.95 8.41
N VAL A 86 -5.09 19.90 8.10
CA VAL A 86 -4.57 19.44 6.80
C VAL A 86 -4.95 17.97 6.55
N HIS A 87 -4.68 17.10 7.52
CA HIS A 87 -4.91 15.65 7.42
C HIS A 87 -6.40 15.27 7.31
N ARG A 88 -7.31 16.13 7.76
CA ARG A 88 -8.76 15.91 7.63
C ARG A 88 -9.25 15.96 6.18
N VAL A 89 -8.61 16.81 5.37
CA VAL A 89 -9.10 17.15 4.03
C VAL A 89 -8.22 16.61 2.90
N HIS A 90 -6.95 16.31 3.19
CA HIS A 90 -6.01 15.71 2.23
C HIS A 90 -5.81 14.21 2.50
N PRO A 91 -6.46 13.32 1.74
CA PRO A 91 -6.14 11.90 1.80
C PRO A 91 -4.76 11.63 1.22
N ILE A 92 -4.08 10.61 1.75
CA ILE A 92 -2.88 10.04 1.14
C ILE A 92 -3.34 8.91 0.21
N LEU A 93 -3.03 9.00 -1.07
CA LEU A 93 -3.23 7.93 -2.03
C LEU A 93 -2.21 6.83 -1.77
N TRP A 94 -2.62 5.57 -1.89
CA TRP A 94 -1.70 4.43 -1.88
C TRP A 94 -2.11 3.36 -2.89
N LEU A 95 -1.15 2.55 -3.32
CA LEU A 95 -1.41 1.32 -4.08
C LEU A 95 -0.32 0.28 -3.89
N VAL A 96 -0.63 -0.97 -4.23
CA VAL A 96 0.32 -2.08 -4.35
C VAL A 96 0.57 -2.35 -5.83
N ASP A 97 1.83 -2.26 -6.25
CA ASP A 97 2.23 -2.48 -7.64
C ASP A 97 2.33 -3.96 -8.02
N HIS A 98 2.86 -4.24 -9.23
CA HIS A 98 3.08 -5.60 -9.71
C HIS A 98 4.00 -6.44 -8.81
N ALA A 99 5.06 -5.84 -8.27
CA ALA A 99 6.06 -6.51 -7.43
C ALA A 99 5.60 -6.70 -5.97
N GLY A 100 4.45 -6.13 -5.59
CA GLY A 100 3.99 -6.15 -4.20
C GLY A 100 4.54 -4.98 -3.37
N ASP A 101 5.13 -3.97 -4.02
CA ASP A 101 5.61 -2.76 -3.37
C ASP A 101 4.45 -1.80 -3.13
N VAL A 102 4.42 -1.19 -1.94
CA VAL A 102 3.43 -0.17 -1.59
C VAL A 102 3.99 1.20 -1.97
N TRP A 103 3.25 1.93 -2.78
CA TRP A 103 3.54 3.32 -3.15
C TRP A 103 2.52 4.25 -2.50
N PHE A 104 2.96 5.43 -2.08
CA PHE A 104 2.09 6.44 -1.49
C PHE A 104 2.44 7.86 -1.96
N ALA A 105 1.44 8.75 -1.99
CA ALA A 105 1.59 10.17 -2.32
C ALA A 105 0.40 10.95 -1.75
N VAL A 106 0.52 12.27 -1.56
CA VAL A 106 -0.68 13.10 -1.44
C VAL A 106 -1.29 13.31 -2.83
N GLU A 107 -2.60 13.54 -2.90
CA GLU A 107 -3.23 13.85 -4.18
C GLU A 107 -2.77 15.24 -4.65
N GLU A 108 -2.19 15.31 -5.84
CA GLU A 108 -1.56 16.52 -6.38
C GLU A 108 -2.25 17.01 -7.64
N VAL A 109 -2.20 18.32 -7.83
CA VAL A 109 -2.63 19.00 -9.06
C VAL A 109 -1.44 19.74 -9.65
N VAL A 110 -1.26 19.53 -10.95
CA VAL A 110 -0.17 20.09 -11.73
C VAL A 110 -0.71 20.95 -12.86
N SER A 111 0.12 21.84 -13.38
CA SER A 111 -0.18 22.57 -14.61
C SER A 111 -0.30 21.60 -15.78
N GLU A 112 -1.36 21.71 -16.57
CA GLU A 112 -1.53 20.94 -17.80
C GLU A 112 -0.45 21.27 -18.85
N GLU A 113 -0.04 22.54 -18.90
CA GLU A 113 0.99 23.02 -19.82
C GLU A 113 2.42 22.61 -19.42
N THR A 114 2.84 22.95 -18.19
CA THR A 114 4.23 22.76 -17.75
C THR A 114 4.49 21.47 -16.97
N GLY A 115 3.46 20.82 -16.44
CA GLY A 115 3.59 19.69 -15.52
C GLY A 115 4.06 20.05 -14.12
N GLU A 116 4.25 21.34 -13.81
CA GLU A 116 4.72 21.79 -12.49
C GLU A 116 3.65 21.59 -11.41
N LEU A 117 4.09 21.25 -10.19
CA LEU A 117 3.21 21.14 -9.02
C LEU A 117 2.61 22.51 -8.69
N LEU A 118 1.28 22.57 -8.67
CA LEU A 118 0.54 23.77 -8.28
C LEU A 118 0.09 23.70 -6.81
N TYR A 119 -0.52 22.59 -6.41
CA TYR A 119 -1.00 22.38 -5.04
C TYR A 119 -1.36 20.91 -4.75
N THR A 120 -1.47 20.59 -3.47
CA THR A 120 -2.11 19.36 -3.00
C THR A 120 -3.62 19.55 -2.98
N MET A 121 -4.37 18.53 -3.34
CA MET A 121 -5.82 18.63 -3.51
C MET A 121 -6.57 18.04 -2.31
N ALA A 122 -7.41 18.88 -1.69
CA ALA A 122 -8.39 18.43 -0.74
C ALA A 122 -9.58 17.74 -1.45
N ARG A 123 -10.18 16.74 -0.79
CA ARG A 123 -11.35 16.02 -1.32
C ARG A 123 -12.50 16.99 -1.67
N GLY A 124 -13.04 16.85 -2.87
CA GLY A 124 -14.21 17.63 -3.33
C GLY A 124 -13.88 19.02 -3.89
N SER A 125 -12.60 19.37 -4.03
CA SER A 125 -12.20 20.65 -4.61
C SER A 125 -12.53 20.71 -6.11
N HIS A 126 -12.88 21.90 -6.60
CA HIS A 126 -12.97 22.18 -8.03
C HIS A 126 -11.56 22.27 -8.63
N ILE A 127 -11.40 21.79 -9.86
CA ILE A 127 -10.13 21.88 -10.61
C ILE A 127 -10.31 22.97 -11.67
N PRO A 128 -9.57 24.10 -11.59
CA PRO A 128 -9.59 25.15 -12.60
C PRO A 128 -9.18 24.65 -13.99
N SER A 129 -9.55 25.39 -15.03
CA SER A 129 -9.07 25.12 -16.40
C SER A 129 -7.55 25.20 -16.47
N GLY A 130 -6.92 24.32 -17.25
CA GLY A 130 -5.46 24.22 -17.38
C GLY A 130 -4.78 23.55 -16.19
N HIS A 131 -5.53 23.06 -15.20
CA HIS A 131 -5.01 22.26 -14.10
C HIS A 131 -5.44 20.80 -14.27
N VAL A 132 -4.54 19.87 -14.02
CA VAL A 132 -4.83 18.44 -14.08
C VAL A 132 -4.43 17.73 -12.80
N LYS A 133 -5.31 16.86 -12.32
CA LYS A 133 -5.07 16.03 -11.13
C LYS A 133 -4.28 14.77 -11.49
N LEU A 134 -3.33 14.43 -10.63
CA LEU A 134 -2.61 13.15 -10.66
C LEU A 134 -3.26 12.20 -9.64
N GLY A 135 -3.81 11.08 -10.12
CA GLY A 135 -4.43 10.08 -9.25
C GLY A 135 -3.58 8.84 -9.05
N HIS A 136 -4.20 7.75 -8.55
CA HIS A 136 -3.53 6.49 -8.26
C HIS A 136 -2.61 5.97 -9.39
N PRO A 137 -2.98 5.99 -10.68
CA PRO A 137 -2.09 5.49 -11.73
C PRO A 137 -0.75 6.23 -11.82
N SER A 138 -0.70 7.51 -11.43
CA SER A 138 0.53 8.30 -11.41
C SER A 138 1.53 7.85 -10.35
N LEU A 139 1.13 7.04 -9.37
CA LEU A 139 2.05 6.46 -8.38
C LEU A 139 2.93 5.36 -8.99
N LEU A 140 2.50 4.74 -10.09
CA LEU A 140 3.26 3.71 -10.79
C LEU A 140 4.32 4.35 -11.70
N ILE A 141 5.58 3.95 -11.53
CA ILE A 141 6.72 4.46 -12.33
C ILE A 141 6.56 4.16 -13.82
N SER A 142 5.93 3.04 -14.17
CA SER A 142 5.76 2.65 -15.58
C SER A 142 4.95 3.67 -16.37
N THR A 143 5.45 4.03 -17.55
CA THR A 143 4.81 4.95 -18.51
C THR A 143 3.90 4.23 -19.51
N THR A 144 3.82 2.90 -19.45
CA THR A 144 3.06 2.09 -20.42
C THR A 144 2.10 1.10 -19.76
N ASN A 145 2.44 0.58 -18.57
CA ASN A 145 1.61 -0.36 -17.84
C ASN A 145 1.18 0.25 -16.50
N LYS A 146 -0.11 0.52 -16.37
CA LYS A 146 -0.71 1.08 -15.15
C LYS A 146 -1.53 0.05 -14.39
N SER A 147 -1.12 -1.22 -14.45
CA SER A 147 -1.71 -2.29 -13.66
C SER A 147 -1.20 -2.27 -12.23
N ALA A 148 -2.09 -2.54 -11.29
CA ALA A 148 -1.80 -2.64 -9.86
C ALA A 148 -2.72 -3.67 -9.24
N ARG A 149 -2.37 -4.15 -8.04
CA ARG A 149 -3.11 -5.20 -7.33
C ARG A 149 -4.32 -4.62 -6.61
N ILE A 150 -4.05 -3.65 -5.72
CA ILE A 150 -5.05 -2.95 -4.91
C ILE A 150 -4.59 -1.52 -4.64
N GLY A 151 -5.51 -0.59 -4.44
CA GLY A 151 -5.19 0.77 -4.03
C GLY A 151 -6.35 1.47 -3.35
N GLY A 152 -6.06 2.60 -2.73
CA GLY A 152 -7.04 3.36 -1.98
C GLY A 152 -6.48 4.57 -1.26
N GLU A 153 -7.02 4.87 -0.09
CA GLU A 153 -6.69 6.08 0.66
C GLU A 153 -6.35 5.79 2.12
N ILE A 154 -5.41 6.56 2.68
CA ILE A 154 -5.19 6.70 4.12
C ILE A 154 -5.75 8.06 4.55
N LYS A 155 -6.52 8.08 5.64
CA LYS A 155 -7.17 9.29 6.14
C LYS A 155 -7.17 9.34 7.66
N TYR A 156 -6.97 10.54 8.20
CA TYR A 156 -7.09 10.79 9.63
C TYR A 156 -8.56 10.92 10.05
N PHE A 157 -8.93 10.27 11.15
CA PHE A 157 -10.25 10.29 11.77
C PHE A 157 -10.18 10.95 13.15
N PRO A 158 -10.47 12.26 13.25
CA PRO A 158 -10.24 13.02 14.47
C PRO A 158 -11.12 12.61 15.65
N ALA A 159 -12.33 12.10 15.38
CA ALA A 159 -13.25 11.66 16.44
C ALA A 159 -12.67 10.51 17.27
N THR A 160 -11.88 9.65 16.63
CA THR A 160 -11.20 8.51 17.26
C THR A 160 -9.70 8.73 17.41
N GLN A 161 -9.18 9.85 16.90
CA GLN A 161 -7.74 10.14 16.77
C GLN A 161 -6.95 9.00 16.10
N THR A 162 -7.58 8.30 15.15
CA THR A 162 -6.94 7.16 14.45
C THR A 162 -6.72 7.46 12.99
N TRP A 163 -5.74 6.77 12.40
CA TRP A 163 -5.57 6.69 10.96
C TRP A 163 -6.31 5.47 10.42
N LYS A 164 -7.03 5.63 9.31
CA LYS A 164 -7.70 4.53 8.64
C LYS A 164 -7.16 4.35 7.24
N ILE A 165 -6.98 3.10 6.83
CA ILE A 165 -6.65 2.70 5.48
C ILE A 165 -7.89 2.09 4.82
N SER A 166 -8.19 2.49 3.61
CA SER A 166 -9.36 2.01 2.86
C SER A 166 -8.97 1.67 1.43
N ASN A 167 -9.68 0.75 0.79
CA ASN A 167 -9.62 0.45 -0.64
C ASN A 167 -10.45 1.45 -1.47
N ARG A 168 -10.61 2.71 -1.04
CA ARG A 168 -11.40 3.71 -1.78
C ARG A 168 -10.62 4.29 -2.97
N SER A 169 -10.40 3.46 -3.98
CA SER A 169 -9.89 3.90 -5.29
C SER A 169 -10.88 3.49 -6.38
N GLY A 170 -11.38 4.46 -7.14
CA GLY A 170 -12.24 4.17 -8.31
C GLY A 170 -11.53 3.38 -9.43
N ARG A 171 -10.20 3.23 -9.37
CA ARG A 171 -9.38 2.53 -10.39
C ARG A 171 -8.82 1.20 -9.90
N TYR A 172 -8.52 1.08 -8.61
CA TYR A 172 -7.82 -0.07 -8.04
C TYR A 172 -8.46 -0.63 -6.77
N GLY A 173 -9.63 -0.16 -6.37
CA GLY A 173 -10.16 -0.40 -5.02
C GLY A 173 -11.47 -1.17 -4.93
N THR A 174 -12.27 -1.23 -6.00
CA THR A 174 -13.63 -1.79 -5.96
C THR A 174 -13.82 -2.93 -6.96
N ARG A 175 -12.79 -3.76 -7.16
CA ARG A 175 -12.86 -4.88 -8.12
C ARG A 175 -13.54 -6.10 -7.48
N PRO A 176 -14.29 -6.93 -8.25
CA PRO A 176 -15.05 -8.04 -7.67
C PRO A 176 -14.24 -9.08 -6.88
N HIS A 177 -12.95 -9.25 -7.17
CA HIS A 177 -12.08 -10.21 -6.49
C HIS A 177 -11.44 -9.65 -5.21
N GLN A 178 -11.57 -8.35 -4.93
CA GLN A 178 -10.92 -7.74 -3.78
C GLN A 178 -11.70 -8.06 -2.52
N THR A 179 -10.96 -8.41 -1.47
CA THR A 179 -11.52 -8.83 -0.19
C THR A 179 -10.99 -7.95 0.94
N GLU A 180 -11.65 -7.99 2.09
CA GLU A 180 -11.17 -7.35 3.31
C GLU A 180 -9.78 -7.87 3.71
N ALA A 181 -9.51 -9.17 3.50
CA ALA A 181 -8.19 -9.76 3.75
C ALA A 181 -7.07 -9.11 2.93
N HIS A 182 -7.33 -8.74 1.66
CA HIS A 182 -6.33 -8.02 0.86
C HIS A 182 -6.02 -6.64 1.43
N LEU A 183 -7.03 -5.91 1.93
CA LEU A 183 -6.80 -4.61 2.57
C LEU A 183 -6.08 -4.75 3.92
N GLN A 184 -6.45 -5.78 4.69
CA GLN A 184 -5.79 -6.13 5.95
C GLN A 184 -4.29 -6.41 5.74
N ALA A 185 -3.94 -7.19 4.71
CA ALA A 185 -2.55 -7.45 4.35
C ALA A 185 -1.75 -6.17 4.02
N VAL A 186 -2.40 -5.17 3.40
CA VAL A 186 -1.76 -3.86 3.18
C VAL A 186 -1.56 -3.13 4.50
N ALA A 187 -2.55 -3.13 5.40
CA ALA A 187 -2.40 -2.51 6.72
C ALA A 187 -1.25 -3.15 7.53
N GLU A 188 -1.13 -4.48 7.48
CA GLU A 188 -0.02 -5.23 8.09
C GLU A 188 1.33 -4.79 7.53
N ARG A 189 1.42 -4.53 6.22
CA ARG A 189 2.63 -4.00 5.59
C ARG A 189 3.06 -2.63 6.15
N PHE A 190 2.13 -1.78 6.54
CA PHE A 190 2.44 -0.53 7.24
C PHE A 190 2.84 -0.77 8.70
N SER A 191 2.19 -1.71 9.38
CA SER A 191 2.50 -2.08 10.78
C SER A 191 3.91 -2.70 10.92
N GLU A 192 4.44 -3.37 9.88
CA GLU A 192 5.85 -3.78 9.82
C GLU A 192 6.84 -2.63 10.09
N PHE A 193 6.43 -1.37 9.83
CA PHE A 193 7.20 -0.14 10.10
C PHE A 193 6.66 0.68 11.28
N GLY A 194 5.77 0.11 12.11
CA GLY A 194 5.14 0.77 13.24
C GLY A 194 4.10 1.84 12.86
N ILE A 195 3.55 1.78 11.64
CA ILE A 195 2.46 2.65 11.20
C ILE A 195 1.14 1.92 11.35
N GLU A 196 0.42 2.24 12.43
CA GLU A 196 -0.85 1.60 12.76
C GLU A 196 -2.01 2.25 11.98
N LEU A 197 -2.64 1.46 11.11
CA LEU A 197 -3.78 1.88 10.28
C LEU A 197 -4.96 0.95 10.51
N THR A 198 -6.12 1.49 10.89
CA THR A 198 -7.35 0.69 11.00
C THR A 198 -7.95 0.45 9.62
N PRO A 199 -8.09 -0.80 9.14
CA PRO A 199 -8.74 -1.08 7.87
C PRO A 199 -10.20 -0.61 7.87
N ASN A 200 -10.64 -0.11 6.73
CA ASN A 200 -12.02 0.27 6.46
C ASN A 200 -12.35 -0.16 5.03
N PHE A 201 -12.72 -1.43 4.88
CA PHE A 201 -13.02 -2.02 3.58
C PHE A 201 -14.34 -1.49 3.02
N TRP A 202 -14.35 -1.22 1.72
CA TRP A 202 -15.46 -0.64 0.99
C TRP A 202 -15.87 -1.59 -0.13
N THR A 203 -17.12 -2.01 -0.10
CA THR A 203 -17.78 -2.67 -1.22
C THR A 203 -18.57 -1.64 -2.02
N PRO A 204 -18.45 -1.62 -3.36
CA PRO A 204 -19.23 -0.70 -4.20
C PRO A 204 -20.75 -0.90 -4.08
#